data_AF-A0A1G6XAI3-F1
#
_entry.id   AF-A0A1G6XAI3-F1
#
_cell.length_a   1.000
_cell.length_b   1.000
_cell.length_c   1.000
_cell.angle_alpha   90.00
_cell.angle_beta   90.00
_cell.angle_gamma   90.00
#
_symmetry.space_group_name_H-M   'P 1'
#
loop_
_entity.id
_entity.type
_entity.pdbx_description
1 polymer ?
#
loop_
_entity_poly.entity_id
_entity_poly.type
_entity_poly.pdbx_seq_one_letter_code
_entity_poly.pdbx_strand_id
1 'polypeptide(L)' 'MTEKAKAYLERYPDPEILVIEDQEGDPERAKLFNELPDEDAKQVLRHYGIKEEIIALVFD' A
#
# COMPACT_ATOMS: atom_id res chain seq x y z
N MET A 1 -6.39 1.92 -12.15
CA MET A 1 -5.87 2.77 -11.07
C MET A 1 -6.53 4.13 -11.11
N THR A 2 -7.22 4.52 -10.02
CA THR A 2 -7.84 5.85 -9.88
C THR A 2 -6.81 6.96 -9.67
N GLU A 3 -7.25 8.23 -9.70
CA GLU A 3 -6.40 9.38 -9.39
C GLU A 3 -5.87 9.36 -7.96
N LYS A 4 -6.65 8.85 -7.00
CA LYS A 4 -6.22 8.72 -5.60
C LYS A 4 -5.05 7.74 -5.44
N ALA A 5 -5.10 6.60 -6.12
CA ALA A 5 -4.03 5.61 -6.08
C ALA A 5 -2.75 6.12 -6.77
N LYS A 6 -2.88 6.90 -7.85
CA LYS A 6 -1.74 7.60 -8.47
C LYS A 6 -1.11 8.62 -7.50
N ALA A 7 -1.93 9.49 -6.91
CA ALA A 7 -1.46 10.48 -5.94
C ALA A 7 -0.80 9.83 -4.72
N TYR A 8 -1.30 8.67 -4.28
CA TYR A 8 -0.68 7.88 -3.22
C TYR A 8 0.74 7.42 -3.62
N LEU A 9 0.91 6.84 -4.82
CA LEU A 9 2.22 6.40 -5.31
C LEU A 9 3.18 7.57 -5.58
N GLU A 10 2.68 8.73 -6.00
CA GLU A 10 3.51 9.92 -6.16
C GLU A 10 4.00 10.46 -4.81
N ARG A 11 3.15 10.38 -3.77
CA ARG A 11 3.50 10.81 -2.41
C ARG A 11 4.41 9.80 -1.70
N TYR A 12 4.24 8.52 -1.99
CA TYR A 12 4.97 7.41 -1.39
C TYR A 12 5.56 6.50 -2.48
N PRO A 13 6.63 6.93 -3.18
CA PRO A 13 7.19 6.15 -4.29
C PRO A 13 7.82 4.84 -3.84
N ASP A 14 8.36 4.80 -2.61
CA ASP A 14 9.00 3.63 -2.04
C ASP A 14 8.05 2.86 -1.10
N PRO A 15 8.02 1.52 -1.16
CA PRO A 15 7.24 0.73 -0.22
C PRO A 15 7.72 0.96 1.22
N GLU A 16 6.78 0.98 2.16
CA GLU A 16 7.13 0.92 3.57
C GLU A 16 7.59 -0.50 3.89
N ILE A 17 8.90 -0.71 3.98
CA ILE A 17 9.45 -1.92 4.57
C ILE A 17 9.37 -1.73 6.07
N LEU A 18 8.29 -2.21 6.68
CA LEU A 18 8.21 -2.35 8.14
C LEU A 18 9.26 -3.37 8.56
N VAL A 19 10.48 -2.92 8.80
CA VAL A 19 11.45 -3.70 9.55
C VAL A 19 10.89 -3.78 10.96
N ILE A 20 10.59 -5.00 11.41
CA ILE A 20 9.90 -5.32 12.68
C ILE A 20 10.56 -4.63 13.90
N GLU A 21 11.81 -4.20 13.76
CA GLU A 21 12.62 -3.57 14.80
C GLU A 21 12.24 -2.12 15.12
N ASP A 22 11.65 -1.35 14.20
CA ASP A 22 11.37 0.08 14.47
C ASP A 22 9.92 0.39 14.81
N GLN A 23 8.93 -0.41 14.38
CA GLN A 23 7.47 -0.19 14.60
C GLN A 23 6.95 1.26 14.37
N GLU A 24 7.75 2.15 13.79
CA GLU A 24 7.39 3.51 13.42
C GLU A 24 6.84 3.49 11.99
N GLY A 25 5.66 2.90 11.83
CA GLY A 25 4.90 3.08 10.59
C GLY A 25 4.40 4.53 10.47
N ASP A 26 4.34 5.08 9.26
CA ASP A 26 3.71 6.38 8.98
C ASP A 26 2.17 6.24 9.11
N PRO A 27 1.55 6.77 10.18
CA PRO A 27 0.11 6.60 10.40
C PRO A 27 -0.73 7.36 9.36
N GLU A 28 -0.19 8.43 8.76
CA GLU A 28 -0.88 9.15 7.68
C GLU A 28 -0.88 8.31 6.40
N ARG A 29 0.26 7.67 6.08
CA ARG A 29 0.36 6.73 4.95
C ARG A 29 -0.62 5.58 5.10
N ALA A 30 -0.66 4.95 6.27
CA ALA A 30 -1.58 3.84 6.56
C ALA A 30 -3.05 4.27 6.42
N LYS A 31 -3.39 5.46 6.95
CA LYS A 31 -4.74 6.01 6.81
C LYS A 31 -5.10 6.24 5.33
N LEU A 32 -4.22 6.86 4.55
CA LEU A 32 -4.45 7.13 3.13
C LEU A 32 -4.57 5.86 2.31
N PHE A 33 -3.78 4.84 2.62
CA PHE A 33 -3.87 3.54 1.96
C PHE A 33 -5.21 2.86 2.25
N ASN A 34 -5.67 2.88 3.51
CA ASN A 34 -6.96 2.30 3.93
C ASN A 34 -8.19 3.02 3.35
N GLU A 35 -8.04 4.25 2.87
CA GLU A 35 -9.10 5.00 2.18
C GLU A 35 -9.20 4.65 0.68
N LEU A 36 -8.28 3.86 0.14
CA LEU A 36 -8.35 3.38 -1.24
C LEU A 36 -9.37 2.25 -1.37
N PRO A 37 -10.12 2.17 -2.49
CA PRO A 37 -10.87 0.98 -2.83
C PRO A 37 -9.96 -0.24 -2.94
N ASP A 38 -10.43 -1.43 -2.57
CA ASP A 38 -9.64 -2.67 -2.56
C ASP A 38 -8.89 -2.93 -3.88
N GLU A 39 -9.55 -2.71 -5.03
CA GLU A 39 -8.92 -2.92 -6.34
C GLU A 39 -7.76 -1.95 -6.63
N ASP A 40 -7.80 -0.74 -6.07
CA ASP A 40 -6.71 0.22 -6.16
C ASP A 40 -5.61 -0.09 -5.14
N ALA A 41 -5.96 -0.50 -3.92
CA ALA A 41 -5.02 -0.94 -2.91
C ALA A 41 -4.19 -2.14 -3.40
N LYS A 42 -4.84 -3.14 -4.02
CA LYS A 42 -4.17 -4.27 -4.69
C LYS A 42 -3.21 -3.81 -5.79
N GLN A 43 -3.60 -2.82 -6.61
CA GLN A 43 -2.73 -2.27 -7.67
C GLN A 43 -1.51 -1.55 -7.09
N VAL A 44 -1.67 -0.81 -5.99
CA VAL A 44 -0.57 -0.18 -5.26
C VAL A 44 0.41 -1.23 -4.72
N LEU A 45 -0.09 -2.30 -4.10
CA LEU A 45 0.76 -3.40 -3.59
C LEU A 45 1.51 -4.11 -4.73
N ARG A 46 0.86 -4.34 -5.88
CA ARG A 46 1.51 -4.86 -7.08
C ARG A 46 2.62 -3.94 -7.59
N HIS A 47 2.38 -2.62 -7.58
CA HIS A 47 3.37 -1.64 -7.99
C HIS A 47 4.63 -1.71 -7.11
N TYR A 48 4.45 -1.91 -5.81
CA TYR A 48 5.54 -2.15 -4.86
C TYR A 48 6.19 -3.54 -4.98
N GLY A 49 5.71 -4.41 -5.89
CA GLY A 49 6.26 -5.74 -6.09
C GLY A 49 5.85 -6.76 -5.02
N ILE A 50 4.80 -6.48 -4.24
CA ILE A 50 4.26 -7.45 -3.28
C ILE A 50 3.65 -8.63 -4.06
N LYS A 51 3.93 -9.85 -3.60
CA LYS A 51 3.48 -11.08 -4.26
C LYS A 51 1.96 -11.22 -4.20
N GLU A 52 1.33 -11.71 -5.28
CA GLU A 52 -0.13 -11.95 -5.32
C GLU A 52 -0.62 -12.86 -4.19
N GLU A 53 0.17 -13.85 -3.78
CA GLU A 53 -0.14 -14.75 -2.65
C GLU A 53 -0.30 -14.00 -1.32
N ILE A 54 0.45 -12.92 -1.10
CA ILE A 54 0.32 -12.08 0.09
C ILE A 54 -0.89 -11.15 -0.05
N ILE A 55 -1.09 -10.59 -1.24
CA ILE A 55 -2.24 -9.71 -1.51
C ILE A 55 -3.55 -10.47 -1.32
N ALA A 56 -3.64 -11.70 -1.81
CA ALA A 56 -4.81 -12.56 -1.60
C ALA A 56 -5.08 -12.81 -0.12
N LEU A 57 -4.05 -13.09 0.69
CA LEU A 57 -4.23 -13.33 2.13
C LEU A 57 -4.78 -12.14 2.92
N VAL A 58 -4.63 -10.92 2.41
CA VAL A 58 -5.08 -9.68 3.09
C VAL A 58 -6.46 -9.23 2.59
N PHE A 59 -6.84 -9.55 1.35
CA PHE A 59 -8.04 -9.04 0.69
C PHE A 59 -9.10 -10.11 0.34
N ASP A 60 -8.78 -11.40 0.45
CA ASP A 60 -9.76 -12.51 0.41
C ASP A 60 -10.17 -12.96 1.83
#